data_AF-A0A015LJY1-F1
#
_entry.id   AF-A0A015LJY1-F1
#
_cell.length_a   1.000
_cell.length_b   1.000
_cell.length_c   1.000
_cell.angle_alpha   90.00
_cell.angle_beta   90.00
_cell.angle_gamma   90.00
#
_symmetry.space_group_name_H-M   'P 1'
#
loop_
_entity.id
_entity.type
_entity.pdbx_description
1 polymer ?
#
loop_
_entity_poly.entity_id
_entity_poly.type
_entity_poly.pdbx_seq_one_letter_code
_entity_poly.pdbx_strand_id
1 'polypeptide(L)'
;MYIFSRKETFTDSELNNFQEMIINWATKFINLFIPIASTEMKYPKLHNWCCHIVDIIRTYGAVNSFTTETYELLHKFCVRRDSILNYLQRIATSSFIKKHHHRTSILGGLESSFTISNFDRFINEYKAANFLVPEVERAFDVLIDSLNQYFDLIEDITEDDVETTLVKWYTNALIGGIDIVRAKSNYYNTPAFSNIAVNMNEEEVETYNTFKGACFAKILMLFSLKIPGHEEQELALVQLMV
;
A
#
# COMPACT_ATOMS: atom_id res chain seq x y z
N MET A 1 -30.74 15.60 -2.77
CA MET A 1 -29.36 15.37 -2.32
C MET A 1 -28.93 16.30 -1.20
N TYR A 2 -28.73 17.61 -1.44
CA TYR A 2 -28.19 18.53 -0.42
C TYR A 2 -28.96 18.52 0.92
N ILE A 3 -30.29 18.58 0.87
CA ILE A 3 -31.11 18.53 2.10
C ILE A 3 -30.93 17.18 2.82
N PHE A 4 -30.83 16.09 2.07
CA PHE A 4 -30.68 14.74 2.62
C PHE A 4 -29.29 14.53 3.22
N SER A 5 -28.23 15.05 2.60
CA SER A 5 -26.85 14.97 3.12
C SER A 5 -26.64 15.76 4.41
N ARG A 6 -27.59 16.63 4.77
CA ARG A 6 -27.53 17.45 5.99
C ARG A 6 -28.20 16.81 7.20
N LYS A 7 -28.75 15.60 7.09
CA LYS A 7 -29.23 14.86 8.26
C LYS A 7 -28.08 14.56 9.22
N GLU A 8 -28.39 14.58 10.51
CA GLU A 8 -27.42 14.30 11.58
C GLU A 8 -27.22 12.79 11.79
N THR A 9 -28.24 11.99 11.48
CA THR A 9 -28.22 10.54 11.61
C THR A 9 -28.93 9.88 10.43
N PHE A 10 -28.52 8.64 10.11
CA PHE A 10 -29.05 7.87 9.01
C PHE A 10 -29.27 6.42 9.43
N THR A 11 -30.37 5.83 8.98
CA THR A 11 -30.56 4.37 8.96
C THR A 11 -29.97 3.76 7.68
N ASP A 12 -29.66 2.46 7.67
CA ASP A 12 -29.14 1.80 6.47
C ASP A 12 -30.11 1.88 5.27
N SER A 13 -31.42 1.80 5.53
CA SER A 13 -32.43 1.98 4.48
C SER A 13 -32.41 3.39 3.88
N GLU A 14 -32.16 4.41 4.71
CA GLU A 14 -32.03 5.80 4.25
C GLU A 14 -30.74 6.00 3.47
N LEU A 15 -29.64 5.36 3.86
CA LEU A 15 -28.37 5.39 3.14
C LEU A 15 -28.49 4.71 1.77
N ASN A 16 -29.19 3.58 1.67
CA ASN A 16 -29.44 2.91 0.39
C ASN A 16 -30.29 3.79 -0.54
N ASN A 17 -31.37 4.37 -0.02
CA ASN A 17 -32.17 5.33 -0.79
C ASN A 17 -31.34 6.57 -1.19
N PHE A 18 -30.46 7.04 -0.31
CA PHE A 18 -29.59 8.16 -0.62
C PHE A 18 -28.60 7.83 -1.74
N GLN A 19 -28.02 6.64 -1.73
CA GLN A 19 -27.16 6.13 -2.81
C GLN A 19 -27.89 6.15 -4.15
N GLU A 20 -29.13 5.64 -4.21
CA GLU A 20 -29.94 5.67 -5.43
C GLU A 20 -30.24 7.10 -5.91
N MET A 21 -30.56 8.01 -4.98
CA MET A 21 -30.78 9.42 -5.29
C MET A 21 -29.52 10.08 -5.87
N ILE A 22 -28.34 9.77 -5.33
CA ILE A 22 -27.06 10.28 -5.82
C ILE A 22 -26.79 9.76 -7.23
N ILE A 23 -26.91 8.46 -7.46
CA ILE A 23 -26.69 7.83 -8.76
C ILE A 23 -27.64 8.41 -9.80
N ASN A 24 -28.95 8.46 -9.52
CA ASN A 24 -29.95 9.00 -10.45
C ASN A 24 -29.67 10.46 -10.81
N TRP A 25 -29.33 11.29 -9.80
CA TRP A 25 -28.96 12.67 -10.04
C TRP A 25 -27.70 12.78 -10.89
N ALA A 26 -26.65 12.01 -10.58
CA ALA A 26 -25.38 12.01 -11.31
C ALA A 26 -25.58 11.56 -12.78
N THR A 27 -26.39 10.53 -13.02
CA THR A 27 -26.73 10.07 -14.38
C THR A 27 -27.43 11.17 -15.17
N LYS A 28 -28.42 11.85 -14.58
CA LYS A 28 -29.11 12.98 -15.23
C LYS A 28 -28.16 14.15 -15.50
N PHE A 29 -27.32 14.49 -14.53
CA PHE A 29 -26.32 15.54 -14.66
C PHE A 29 -25.36 15.23 -15.82
N ILE A 30 -24.78 14.02 -15.85
CA ILE A 30 -23.87 13.59 -16.91
C ILE A 30 -24.58 13.65 -18.27
N ASN A 31 -25.78 13.09 -18.40
CA ASN A 31 -26.53 13.09 -19.66
C ASN A 31 -26.86 14.49 -20.19
N LEU A 32 -27.12 15.46 -19.30
CA LEU A 32 -27.40 16.84 -19.69
C LEU A 32 -26.17 17.56 -20.25
N PHE A 33 -24.99 17.29 -19.69
CA PHE A 33 -23.78 18.02 -20.04
C PHE A 33 -22.86 17.26 -21.00
N ILE A 34 -23.08 15.97 -21.25
CA ILE A 34 -22.31 15.15 -22.23
C ILE A 34 -22.13 15.88 -23.57
N PRO A 35 -23.16 16.54 -24.16
CA PRO A 35 -23.01 17.21 -25.45
C PRO A 35 -22.11 18.45 -25.41
N ILE A 36 -21.83 18.99 -24.21
CA ILE A 36 -21.19 20.29 -24.00
C ILE A 36 -19.78 20.15 -23.42
N ALA A 37 -19.53 19.14 -22.57
CA ALA A 37 -18.21 18.95 -21.98
C ALA A 37 -17.33 18.07 -22.84
N SER A 38 -16.12 18.55 -23.12
CA SER A 38 -15.04 17.79 -23.77
C SER A 38 -14.28 16.88 -22.80
N THR A 39 -14.48 17.06 -21.49
CA THR A 39 -14.02 16.12 -20.48
C THR A 39 -14.98 14.93 -20.48
N GLU A 40 -14.48 13.71 -20.33
CA GLU A 40 -15.31 12.50 -20.20
C GLU A 40 -16.17 12.48 -18.91
N MET A 41 -16.53 13.65 -18.35
CA MET A 41 -17.25 13.88 -17.10
C MET A 41 -16.60 13.26 -15.87
N LYS A 42 -15.28 13.01 -15.94
CA LYS A 42 -14.46 12.47 -14.86
C LYS A 42 -14.12 13.53 -13.83
N TYR A 43 -15.12 13.99 -13.07
CA TYR A 43 -14.90 14.90 -11.94
C TYR A 43 -14.61 14.10 -10.67
N PRO A 44 -13.40 14.19 -10.07
CA PRO A 44 -13.05 13.40 -8.88
C PRO A 44 -14.00 13.60 -7.71
N LYS A 45 -14.48 14.84 -7.51
CA LYS A 45 -15.48 15.15 -6.48
C LYS A 45 -16.82 14.45 -6.76
N LEU A 46 -17.28 14.45 -8.01
CA LEU A 46 -18.52 13.75 -8.39
C LEU A 46 -18.38 12.24 -8.19
N HIS A 47 -17.24 11.67 -8.60
CA HIS A 47 -16.93 10.26 -8.40
C HIS A 47 -16.94 9.89 -6.90
N ASN A 48 -16.29 10.69 -6.06
CA ASN A 48 -16.29 10.48 -4.62
C ASN A 48 -17.71 10.49 -4.03
N TRP A 49 -18.54 11.43 -4.50
CA TRP A 49 -19.95 11.48 -4.11
C TRP A 49 -20.74 10.25 -4.59
N CYS A 50 -20.50 9.76 -5.80
CA CYS A 50 -21.24 8.61 -6.33
C CYS A 50 -20.80 7.29 -5.73
N CYS A 51 -19.52 7.13 -5.40
CA CYS A 51 -18.95 5.83 -5.05
C CYS A 51 -18.72 5.64 -3.55
N HIS A 52 -18.35 6.70 -2.81
CA HIS A 52 -17.79 6.54 -1.46
C HIS A 52 -18.55 7.27 -0.38
N ILE A 53 -19.41 8.25 -0.71
CA ILE A 53 -20.03 9.12 0.32
C ILE A 53 -20.91 8.36 1.30
N VAL A 54 -21.61 7.33 0.86
CA VAL A 54 -22.47 6.52 1.73
C VAL A 54 -21.63 5.68 2.70
N ASP A 55 -20.54 5.11 2.22
CA ASP A 55 -19.61 4.34 3.06
C ASP A 55 -18.88 5.24 4.06
N ILE A 56 -18.52 6.46 3.64
CA ILE A 56 -18.00 7.50 4.52
C ILE A 56 -19.01 7.84 5.62
N ILE A 57 -20.28 8.05 5.27
CA ILE A 57 -21.32 8.38 6.26
C ILE A 57 -21.53 7.22 7.23
N ARG A 58 -21.52 5.97 6.73
CA ARG A 58 -21.66 4.78 7.57
C ARG A 58 -20.51 4.63 8.56
N THR A 59 -19.30 4.99 8.16
CA THR A 59 -18.08 4.79 8.96
C THR A 59 -17.81 5.95 9.91
N TYR A 60 -18.00 7.19 9.45
CA TYR A 60 -17.55 8.40 10.16
C TYR A 60 -18.70 9.32 10.59
N GLY A 61 -19.94 8.98 10.26
CA GLY A 61 -21.12 9.78 10.59
C GLY A 61 -21.45 10.86 9.55
N ALA A 62 -22.40 11.72 9.90
CA ALA A 62 -22.95 12.69 8.95
C ALA A 62 -21.91 13.64 8.36
N VAL A 63 -22.00 13.93 7.06
CA VAL A 63 -21.07 14.85 6.37
C VAL A 63 -21.06 16.25 7.00
N ASN A 64 -22.18 16.67 7.58
CA ASN A 64 -22.31 17.96 8.27
C ASN A 64 -21.38 18.13 9.48
N SER A 65 -20.95 17.04 10.12
CA SER A 65 -20.00 17.11 11.24
C SER A 65 -18.55 17.16 10.79
N PHE A 66 -18.25 17.02 9.49
CA PHE A 66 -16.89 17.09 9.00
C PHE A 66 -16.41 18.53 8.89
N THR A 67 -15.20 18.78 9.39
CA THR A 67 -14.47 19.99 9.01
C THR A 67 -14.06 19.89 7.55
N THR A 68 -13.78 21.02 6.92
CA THR A 68 -13.24 21.06 5.55
C THR A 68 -11.98 20.20 5.43
N GLU A 69 -11.11 20.23 6.44
CA GLU A 69 -9.88 19.43 6.48
C GLU A 69 -10.19 17.93 6.49
N THR A 70 -11.12 17.47 7.34
CA THR A 70 -11.56 16.06 7.39
C THR A 70 -12.12 15.61 6.04
N TYR A 71 -12.98 16.42 5.41
CA TYR A 71 -13.55 16.09 4.11
C TYR A 71 -12.48 16.00 3.02
N GLU A 72 -11.52 16.93 2.99
CA GLU A 72 -10.43 16.90 2.02
C GLU A 72 -9.50 15.69 2.19
N LEU A 73 -9.20 15.31 3.43
CA LEU A 73 -8.42 14.11 3.74
C LEU A 73 -9.14 12.85 3.27
N LEU A 74 -10.44 12.71 3.57
CA LEU A 74 -11.26 11.58 3.13
C LEU A 74 -11.38 11.53 1.60
N HIS A 75 -11.54 12.67 0.93
CA HIS A 75 -11.55 12.73 -0.53
C HIS A 75 -10.21 12.27 -1.13
N LYS A 76 -9.08 12.74 -0.60
CA LYS A 76 -7.73 12.30 -1.05
C LYS A 76 -7.55 10.80 -0.83
N PHE A 77 -8.02 10.28 0.30
CA PHE A 77 -8.00 8.87 0.63
C PHE A 77 -8.78 8.04 -0.40
N CYS A 78 -10.03 8.42 -0.70
CA CYS A 78 -10.87 7.70 -1.66
C CYS A 78 -10.30 7.73 -3.09
N VAL A 79 -9.84 8.89 -3.56
CA VAL A 79 -9.21 9.01 -4.88
C VAL A 79 -7.95 8.12 -4.99
N ARG A 80 -7.15 8.05 -3.91
CA ARG A 80 -5.99 7.15 -3.86
C ARG A 80 -6.44 5.70 -3.98
N ARG A 81 -7.45 5.29 -3.20
CA ARG A 81 -8.03 3.94 -3.24
C ARG A 81 -8.55 3.57 -4.64
N ASP A 82 -9.24 4.46 -5.35
CA ASP A 82 -9.72 4.18 -6.71
C ASP A 82 -8.57 4.05 -7.72
N SER A 83 -7.55 4.89 -7.62
CA SER A 83 -6.37 4.81 -8.51
C SER A 83 -5.65 3.47 -8.37
N ILE A 84 -5.59 3.00 -7.13
CA ILE A 84 -5.09 1.71 -6.68
C ILE A 84 -5.94 0.57 -7.28
N LEU A 85 -7.27 0.60 -7.11
CA LEU A 85 -8.20 -0.40 -7.66
C LEU A 85 -8.14 -0.48 -9.20
N ASN A 86 -8.09 0.67 -9.89
CA ASN A 86 -7.96 0.72 -11.34
C ASN A 86 -6.65 0.09 -11.83
N TYR A 87 -5.55 0.31 -11.09
CA TYR A 87 -4.27 -0.35 -11.38
C TYR A 87 -4.39 -1.88 -11.26
N LEU A 88 -5.04 -2.40 -10.21
CA LEU A 88 -5.28 -3.85 -10.07
C LEU A 88 -6.21 -4.42 -11.15
N GLN A 89 -7.26 -3.69 -11.55
CA GLN A 89 -8.11 -4.13 -12.66
C GLN A 89 -7.30 -4.24 -13.95
N ARG A 90 -6.41 -3.28 -14.21
CA ARG A 90 -5.52 -3.32 -15.38
C ARG A 90 -4.56 -4.52 -15.34
N ILE A 91 -3.99 -4.80 -14.17
CA ILE A 91 -3.16 -5.98 -13.91
C ILE A 91 -3.97 -7.27 -14.12
N ALA A 92 -5.14 -7.40 -13.50
CA ALA A 92 -5.96 -8.60 -13.58
C ALA A 92 -6.53 -8.87 -14.99
N THR A 93 -6.71 -7.82 -15.81
CA THR A 93 -7.18 -7.92 -17.19
C THR A 93 -6.04 -8.07 -18.20
N SER A 94 -4.83 -7.61 -17.88
CA SER A 94 -3.64 -7.92 -18.66
C SER A 94 -3.26 -9.37 -18.40
N SER A 95 -3.42 -10.23 -19.40
CA SER A 95 -2.84 -11.57 -19.39
C SER A 95 -1.32 -11.44 -19.17
N PHE A 96 -0.85 -11.57 -17.92
CA PHE A 96 0.58 -11.64 -17.63
C PHE A 96 1.12 -12.81 -18.42
N ILE A 97 1.84 -12.47 -19.49
CA ILE A 97 2.48 -13.43 -20.36
C ILE A 97 3.44 -14.21 -19.48
N LYS A 98 3.10 -15.48 -19.21
CA LYS A 98 4.00 -16.47 -18.62
C LYS A 98 5.23 -16.57 -19.53
N LYS A 99 6.28 -15.81 -19.22
CA LYS A 99 7.62 -16.07 -19.73
C LYS A 99 8.47 -16.53 -18.55
N HIS A 100 8.63 -17.85 -18.50
CA HIS A 100 9.76 -18.48 -17.81
C HIS A 100 11.05 -17.82 -18.30
N HIS A 101 11.94 -17.38 -17.41
CA HIS A 101 13.39 -17.52 -17.57
C HIS A 101 14.13 -17.41 -16.23
N HIS A 102 15.08 -18.34 -16.09
CA HIS A 102 16.18 -18.57 -15.15
C HIS A 102 16.47 -17.60 -13.98
N ARG A 103 16.80 -18.20 -12.83
CA ARG A 103 17.40 -17.58 -11.65
C ARG A 103 18.54 -16.62 -12.04
N THR A 104 18.25 -15.33 -11.94
CA THR A 104 19.23 -14.24 -11.79
C THR A 104 18.73 -13.46 -10.59
N SER A 105 19.60 -13.22 -9.61
CA SER A 105 19.32 -12.49 -8.35
C SER A 105 18.17 -11.49 -8.48
N ILE A 106 17.08 -11.71 -7.74
CA ILE A 106 15.90 -10.84 -7.78
C ILE A 106 16.27 -9.48 -7.21
N LEU A 107 17.12 -9.45 -6.18
CA LEU A 107 17.59 -8.24 -5.53
C LEU A 107 18.81 -7.62 -6.24
N GLY A 108 18.84 -6.30 -6.31
CA GLY A 108 19.87 -5.51 -7.00
C GLY A 108 20.27 -4.25 -6.25
N GLY A 109 21.51 -3.83 -6.47
CA GLY A 109 22.08 -2.63 -5.85
C GLY A 109 22.13 -2.73 -4.32
N LEU A 110 22.99 -3.61 -3.81
CA LEU A 110 23.31 -3.75 -2.39
C LEU A 110 23.69 -2.38 -1.82
N GLU A 111 22.96 -1.95 -0.79
CA GLU A 111 23.16 -0.65 -0.18
C GLU A 111 24.07 -0.76 1.06
N SER A 112 23.96 -1.85 1.83
CA SER A 112 24.72 -2.12 3.06
C SER A 112 24.34 -3.50 3.64
N SER A 113 24.97 -3.87 4.75
CA SER A 113 24.70 -5.11 5.48
C SER A 113 25.08 -4.99 6.95
N PHE A 114 24.33 -5.66 7.83
CA PHE A 114 24.59 -5.71 9.27
C PHE A 114 24.14 -7.07 9.84
N THR A 115 24.68 -7.44 11.00
CA THR A 115 24.15 -8.55 11.80
C THR A 115 23.11 -8.03 12.78
N ILE A 116 22.16 -8.87 13.19
CA ILE A 116 21.11 -8.49 14.17
C ILE A 116 21.72 -7.91 15.45
N SER A 117 22.76 -8.56 15.99
CA SER A 117 23.53 -8.07 17.16
C SER A 117 24.11 -6.66 17.01
N ASN A 118 24.32 -6.19 15.79
CA ASN A 118 24.90 -4.88 15.49
C ASN A 118 23.88 -3.85 14.99
N PHE A 119 22.59 -4.18 15.01
CA PHE A 119 21.53 -3.35 14.43
C PHE A 119 21.50 -1.93 15.00
N ASP A 120 21.48 -1.77 16.33
CA ASP A 120 21.39 -0.45 16.96
C ASP A 120 22.59 0.43 16.62
N ARG A 121 23.80 -0.16 16.63
CA ARG A 121 25.01 0.56 16.23
C ARG A 121 24.92 0.98 14.77
N PHE A 122 24.56 0.05 13.89
CA PHE A 122 24.44 0.30 12.46
C PHE A 122 23.44 1.43 12.17
N ILE A 123 22.26 1.41 12.77
CA ILE A 123 21.26 2.46 12.59
C ILE A 123 21.81 3.81 13.04
N ASN A 124 22.39 3.89 14.23
CA ASN A 124 22.89 5.17 14.76
C ASN A 124 23.96 5.77 13.83
N GLU A 125 24.86 4.95 13.31
CA GLU A 125 25.86 5.37 12.33
C GLU A 125 25.22 5.79 10.99
N TYR A 126 24.24 5.02 10.50
CA TYR A 126 23.56 5.30 9.24
C TYR A 126 22.74 6.60 9.31
N LYS A 127 22.00 6.81 10.41
CA LYS A 127 21.22 8.03 10.68
C LYS A 127 22.11 9.27 10.80
N ALA A 128 23.34 9.12 11.34
CA ALA A 128 24.30 10.22 11.42
C ALA A 128 24.93 10.57 10.06
N ALA A 129 25.10 9.60 9.17
CA ALA A 129 25.76 9.78 7.89
C ALA A 129 24.81 10.14 6.72
N ASN A 130 23.52 9.86 6.84
CA ASN A 130 22.57 9.94 5.72
C ASN A 130 21.31 10.76 6.07
N PHE A 131 20.78 11.48 5.08
CA PHE A 131 19.44 12.06 5.18
C PHE A 131 18.38 10.95 5.07
N LEU A 132 17.58 10.79 6.11
CA LEU A 132 16.53 9.78 6.15
C LEU A 132 15.25 10.32 5.53
N VAL A 133 14.59 9.44 4.78
CA VAL A 133 13.23 9.66 4.28
C VAL A 133 12.25 8.90 5.19
N PRO A 134 11.00 9.35 5.33
CA PRO A 134 10.04 8.76 6.26
C PRO A 134 9.77 7.26 6.04
N GLU A 135 10.00 6.74 4.85
CA GLU A 135 9.92 5.31 4.53
C GLU A 135 11.03 4.50 5.21
N VAL A 136 12.27 5.02 5.20
CA VAL A 136 13.44 4.33 5.78
C VAL A 136 13.42 4.41 7.30
N GLU A 137 13.00 5.55 7.87
CA GLU A 137 12.81 5.68 9.32
C GLU A 137 11.81 4.66 9.83
N ARG A 138 10.63 4.58 9.20
CA ARG A 138 9.64 3.56 9.55
C ARG A 138 10.15 2.15 9.35
N ALA A 139 10.90 1.90 8.28
CA ALA A 139 11.47 0.58 8.05
C ALA A 139 12.34 0.16 9.23
N PHE A 140 13.21 1.05 9.69
CA PHE A 140 14.07 0.82 10.85
C PHE A 140 13.29 0.61 12.15
N ASP A 141 12.27 1.43 12.40
CA ASP A 141 11.51 1.36 13.64
C ASP A 141 10.76 0.02 13.82
N VAL A 142 10.39 -0.65 12.72
CA VAL A 142 9.60 -1.90 12.77
C VAL A 142 10.38 -3.15 12.38
N LEU A 143 11.63 -3.01 11.89
CA LEU A 143 12.37 -4.14 11.30
C LEU A 143 12.61 -5.26 12.31
N ILE A 144 13.16 -4.94 13.49
CA ILE A 144 13.51 -5.96 14.49
C ILE A 144 12.26 -6.67 15.02
N ASP A 145 11.20 -5.92 15.34
CA ASP A 145 9.94 -6.52 15.79
C ASP A 145 9.31 -7.43 14.72
N SER A 146 9.45 -7.06 13.44
CA SER A 146 8.99 -7.89 12.32
C SER A 146 9.84 -9.14 12.13
N LEU A 147 11.17 -9.01 12.29
CA LEU A 147 12.10 -10.14 12.18
C LEU A 147 11.95 -11.12 13.34
N ASN A 148 11.73 -10.65 14.56
CA ASN A 148 11.47 -11.52 15.72
C ASN A 148 10.23 -12.38 15.51
N GLN A 149 9.12 -11.78 15.05
CA GLN A 149 7.91 -12.54 14.68
C GLN A 149 8.18 -13.55 13.57
N TYR A 150 9.07 -13.23 12.63
CA TYR A 150 9.45 -14.14 11.57
C TYR A 150 10.34 -15.30 12.08
N PHE A 151 11.28 -15.03 12.99
CA PHE A 151 12.12 -16.06 13.62
C PHE A 151 11.27 -17.03 14.44
N ASP A 152 10.23 -16.57 15.13
CA ASP A 152 9.30 -17.44 15.88
C ASP A 152 8.59 -18.49 15.02
N LEU A 153 8.56 -18.30 13.69
CA LEU A 153 7.97 -19.24 12.73
C LEU A 153 8.95 -20.31 12.23
N ILE A 154 10.24 -20.16 12.52
CA ILE A 154 11.29 -21.07 12.05
C ILE A 154 11.59 -22.09 13.16
N GLU A 155 11.47 -23.37 12.82
CA GLU A 155 11.91 -24.45 13.72
C GLU A 155 13.45 -24.56 13.71
N ASP A 156 14.02 -25.00 14.84
CA ASP A 156 15.46 -25.32 14.99
C ASP A 156 16.44 -24.13 14.87
N ILE A 157 16.03 -22.92 15.24
CA ILE A 157 16.95 -21.77 15.38
C ILE A 157 17.31 -21.49 16.85
N THR A 158 18.56 -21.14 17.12
CA THR A 158 19.02 -20.71 18.45
C THR A 158 19.13 -19.18 18.55
N GLU A 159 19.24 -18.67 19.77
CA GLU A 159 19.46 -17.23 20.01
C GLU A 159 20.78 -16.73 19.38
N ASP A 160 21.82 -17.56 19.37
CA ASP A 160 23.10 -17.27 18.69
C ASP A 160 22.92 -17.17 17.16
N ASP A 161 22.08 -18.03 16.58
CA ASP A 161 21.75 -17.96 15.15
C ASP A 161 21.01 -16.66 14.80
N VAL A 162 20.10 -16.21 15.67
CA VAL A 162 19.40 -14.94 15.51
C VAL A 162 20.38 -13.76 15.58
N GLU A 163 21.22 -13.69 16.61
CA GLU A 163 22.19 -12.60 16.79
C GLU A 163 23.23 -12.51 15.66
N THR A 164 23.62 -13.65 15.12
CA THR A 164 24.60 -13.77 14.02
C THR A 164 23.97 -13.68 12.63
N THR A 165 22.63 -13.67 12.53
CA THR A 165 21.92 -13.54 11.26
C THR A 165 22.35 -12.27 10.53
N LEU A 166 22.77 -12.45 9.28
CA LEU A 166 23.21 -11.36 8.41
C LEU A 166 22.02 -10.84 7.59
N VAL A 167 21.76 -9.54 7.73
CA VAL A 167 20.80 -8.80 6.92
C VAL A 167 21.56 -7.99 5.87
N LYS A 168 21.23 -8.18 4.60
CA LYS A 168 21.71 -7.32 3.50
C LYS A 168 20.54 -6.58 2.90
N TRP A 169 20.61 -5.27 2.76
CA TRP A 169 19.51 -4.50 2.17
C TRP A 169 19.85 -3.96 0.77
N TYR A 170 18.82 -3.76 -0.05
CA TYR A 170 18.96 -3.54 -1.48
C TYR A 170 18.09 -2.38 -1.96
N THR A 171 18.53 -1.73 -3.02
CA THR A 171 17.84 -0.55 -3.57
C THR A 171 16.72 -0.89 -4.56
N ASN A 172 16.78 -2.07 -5.18
CA ASN A 172 15.83 -2.48 -6.21
C ASN A 172 15.69 -4.00 -6.29
N ALA A 173 14.57 -4.44 -6.88
CA ALA A 173 14.34 -5.85 -7.18
C ALA A 173 13.58 -6.04 -8.49
N LEU A 174 13.78 -7.20 -9.14
CA LEU A 174 13.12 -7.60 -10.37
C LEU A 174 11.95 -8.56 -10.07
N ILE A 175 10.71 -8.11 -10.25
CA ILE A 175 9.50 -8.92 -10.07
C ILE A 175 9.01 -9.42 -11.42
N GLY A 176 8.72 -10.72 -11.52
CA GLY A 176 8.18 -11.34 -12.74
C GLY A 176 9.12 -11.29 -13.95
N GLY A 177 10.41 -11.00 -13.74
CA GLY A 177 11.42 -10.92 -14.79
C GLY A 177 11.38 -9.66 -15.66
N ILE A 178 10.47 -8.71 -15.38
CA ILE A 178 10.23 -7.55 -16.24
C ILE A 178 10.13 -6.26 -15.42
N ASP A 179 9.42 -6.29 -14.28
CA ASP A 179 9.13 -5.10 -13.51
C ASP A 179 10.22 -4.84 -12.47
N ILE A 180 10.71 -3.60 -12.40
CA ILE A 180 11.70 -3.19 -11.39
C ILE A 180 10.99 -2.44 -10.28
N VAL A 181 10.98 -3.02 -9.08
CA VAL A 181 10.58 -2.32 -7.86
C VAL A 181 11.79 -1.67 -7.21
N ARG A 182 11.56 -0.56 -6.51
CA ARG A 182 12.62 0.24 -5.86
C ARG A 182 12.26 0.53 -4.42
N ALA A 183 13.29 0.56 -3.59
CA ALA A 183 13.26 1.02 -2.20
C ALA A 183 14.54 1.81 -1.95
N LYS A 184 14.59 3.06 -2.41
CA LYS A 184 15.79 3.90 -2.34
C LYS A 184 15.47 5.32 -1.88
N SER A 185 16.19 5.78 -0.87
CA SER A 185 16.06 7.14 -0.31
C SER A 185 16.50 8.25 -1.28
N ASN A 186 17.53 7.99 -2.09
CA ASN A 186 18.05 8.95 -3.06
C ASN A 186 18.22 8.35 -4.45
N TYR A 187 17.23 8.59 -5.32
CA TYR A 187 17.24 8.24 -6.73
C TYR A 187 17.05 9.52 -7.56
N TYR A 188 18.13 10.02 -8.17
CA TYR A 188 18.14 11.33 -8.85
C TYR A 188 17.61 12.47 -7.96
N ASN A 189 18.13 12.58 -6.73
CA ASN A 189 17.75 13.59 -5.72
C ASN A 189 16.29 13.48 -5.24
N THR A 190 15.60 12.37 -5.53
CA THR A 190 14.22 12.11 -5.09
C THR A 190 14.09 10.70 -4.50
N PRO A 191 13.30 10.50 -3.44
CA PRO A 191 13.04 9.16 -2.91
C PRO A 191 12.22 8.32 -3.90
N ALA A 192 12.59 7.05 -4.09
CA ALA A 192 11.93 6.11 -4.99
C ALA A 192 11.53 4.83 -4.24
N PHE A 193 10.25 4.76 -3.86
CA PHE A 193 9.65 3.61 -3.18
C PHE A 193 8.43 3.14 -3.97
N SER A 194 8.48 1.90 -4.44
CA SER A 194 7.42 1.30 -5.25
C SER A 194 6.22 0.90 -4.39
N ASN A 195 5.03 1.10 -4.94
CA ASN A 195 3.82 0.44 -4.45
C ASN A 195 3.67 -0.91 -5.16
N ILE A 196 3.24 -1.92 -4.43
CA ILE A 196 3.01 -3.28 -4.91
C ILE A 196 1.61 -3.76 -4.53
N ALA A 197 1.18 -4.81 -5.22
CA ALA A 197 0.04 -5.62 -4.81
C ALA A 197 0.58 -6.93 -4.24
N VAL A 198 0.09 -7.32 -3.07
CA VAL A 198 0.45 -8.57 -2.39
C VAL A 198 -0.80 -9.44 -2.36
N ASN A 199 -0.69 -10.66 -2.87
CA ASN A 199 -1.78 -11.64 -2.75
C ASN A 199 -1.82 -12.13 -1.30
N MET A 200 -2.97 -12.00 -0.66
CA MET A 200 -3.18 -12.47 0.70
C MET A 200 -3.67 -13.92 0.68
N ASN A 201 -3.32 -14.67 1.73
CA ASN A 201 -3.89 -16.00 1.97
C ASN A 201 -5.39 -15.88 2.21
N GLU A 202 -6.17 -16.84 1.71
CA GLU A 202 -7.65 -16.81 1.79
C GLU A 202 -8.19 -16.60 3.21
N GLU A 203 -7.46 -17.11 4.22
CA GLU A 203 -7.79 -16.98 5.64
C GLU A 203 -7.57 -15.56 6.21
N GLU A 204 -6.71 -14.76 5.59
CA GLU A 204 -6.36 -13.39 6.00
C GLU A 204 -7.02 -12.32 5.10
N VAL A 205 -7.76 -12.72 4.07
CA VAL A 205 -8.41 -11.77 3.13
C VAL A 205 -9.45 -10.89 3.85
N GLU A 206 -10.10 -11.40 4.89
CA GLU A 206 -11.14 -10.68 5.65
C GLU A 206 -10.58 -9.68 6.68
N THR A 207 -9.31 -9.83 7.09
CA THR A 207 -8.68 -8.93 8.07
C THR A 207 -8.15 -7.65 7.44
N TYR A 208 -8.06 -7.57 6.11
CA TYR A 208 -7.48 -6.44 5.39
C TYR A 208 -8.39 -5.91 4.27
N ASN A 209 -8.23 -4.63 3.93
CA ASN A 209 -8.84 -4.05 2.74
C ASN A 209 -8.21 -4.65 1.48
N THR A 210 -8.81 -5.73 0.96
CA THR A 210 -8.35 -6.42 -0.24
C THR A 210 -9.23 -6.10 -1.45
N PHE A 211 -8.66 -6.23 -2.65
CA PHE A 211 -9.41 -6.25 -3.90
C PHE A 211 -9.04 -7.52 -4.67
N LYS A 212 -10.04 -8.39 -4.88
CA LYS A 212 -9.85 -9.72 -5.50
C LYS A 212 -8.72 -10.54 -4.84
N GLY A 213 -8.64 -10.50 -3.50
CA GLY A 213 -7.62 -11.23 -2.73
C GLY A 213 -6.24 -10.57 -2.66
N ALA A 214 -6.03 -9.41 -3.28
CA ALA A 214 -4.78 -8.66 -3.18
C ALA A 214 -4.91 -7.42 -2.28
N CYS A 215 -3.94 -7.19 -1.41
CA CYS A 215 -3.78 -5.94 -0.67
C CYS A 215 -2.71 -5.06 -1.34
N PHE A 216 -2.75 -3.76 -1.09
CA PHE A 216 -1.72 -2.85 -1.58
C PHE A 216 -0.76 -2.51 -0.48
N ALA A 217 0.51 -2.52 -0.81
CA ALA A 217 1.55 -2.18 0.12
C ALA A 217 2.56 -1.26 -0.54
N LYS A 218 3.12 -0.35 0.26
CA LYS A 218 4.31 0.40 -0.12
C LYS A 218 5.53 -0.37 0.36
N ILE A 219 6.50 -0.61 -0.51
CA ILE A 219 7.77 -1.20 -0.07
C ILE A 219 8.50 -0.18 0.79
N LEU A 220 8.95 -0.61 1.97
CA LEU A 220 9.80 0.17 2.86
C LEU A 220 11.26 -0.24 2.72
N MET A 221 11.53 -1.56 2.64
CA MET A 221 12.88 -2.10 2.52
C MET A 221 12.87 -3.41 1.73
N LEU A 222 13.90 -3.61 0.92
CA LEU A 222 14.20 -4.88 0.25
C LEU A 222 15.44 -5.46 0.90
N PHE A 223 15.42 -6.71 1.35
CA PHE A 223 16.55 -7.30 2.05
C PHE A 223 16.66 -8.81 1.86
N SER A 224 17.85 -9.34 2.07
CA SER A 224 18.07 -10.77 2.22
C SER A 224 18.49 -11.09 3.65
N LEU A 225 18.05 -12.25 4.12
CA LEU A 225 18.41 -12.83 5.41
C LEU A 225 19.26 -14.07 5.20
N LYS A 226 20.45 -14.08 5.82
CA LYS A 226 21.29 -15.27 5.91
C LYS A 226 21.41 -15.69 7.37
N ILE A 227 20.55 -16.62 7.76
CA ILE A 227 20.59 -17.32 9.05
C ILE A 227 21.63 -18.45 8.94
N PRO A 228 22.50 -18.67 9.94
CA PRO A 228 23.41 -19.82 9.95
C PRO A 228 22.64 -21.13 9.75
N GLY A 229 23.17 -22.05 8.94
CA GLY A 229 22.51 -23.34 8.68
C GLY A 229 21.32 -23.32 7.72
N HIS A 230 20.72 -22.16 7.41
CA HIS A 230 19.58 -22.04 6.49
C HIS A 230 19.94 -21.41 5.14
N GLU A 231 19.09 -21.61 4.12
CA GLU A 231 19.24 -20.91 2.84
C GLU A 231 19.02 -19.40 3.00
N GLU A 232 19.67 -18.60 2.14
CA GLU A 232 19.46 -17.15 2.12
C GLU A 232 18.06 -16.85 1.55
N GLN A 233 17.26 -16.09 2.29
CA GLN A 233 15.91 -15.73 1.88
C GLN A 233 15.86 -14.28 1.42
N GLU A 234 15.17 -14.01 0.32
CA GLU A 234 14.93 -12.66 -0.19
C GLU A 234 13.53 -12.20 0.24
N LEU A 235 13.46 -11.10 1.00
CA LEU A 235 12.24 -10.60 1.62
C LEU A 235 12.05 -9.11 1.34
N ALA A 236 10.82 -8.64 1.56
CA ALA A 236 10.47 -7.23 1.48
C ALA A 236 9.68 -6.82 2.72
N LEU A 237 10.12 -5.76 3.38
CA LEU A 237 9.35 -5.10 4.43
C LEU A 237 8.40 -4.10 3.76
N VAL A 238 7.11 -4.23 4.05
CA VAL A 238 6.06 -3.47 3.35
C VAL A 238 5.10 -2.83 4.35
N GLN A 239 4.56 -1.67 3.98
CA GLN A 239 3.51 -0.98 4.72
C GLN A 239 2.19 -1.13 3.97
N LEU A 240 1.21 -1.77 4.59
CA LEU A 240 -0.14 -1.88 4.03
C LEU A 240 -0.78 -0.50 3.87
N MET A 241 -1.34 -0.27 2.68
CA MET A 241 -2.08 0.93 2.33
C MET A 241 -3.56 0.64 2.60
N VAL A 242 -3.99 0.88 3.84
CA VAL A 242 -5.39 0.72 4.26
C VAL A 242 -6.29 1.69 3.51
#